data_AF-A0A957XGN0-F1
#
_entry.id   AF-A0A957XGN0-F1
#
_cell.length_a   1.000
_cell.length_b   1.000
_cell.length_c   1.000
_cell.angle_alpha   90.00
_cell.angle_beta   90.00
_cell.angle_gamma   90.00
#
_symmetry.space_group_name_H-M   'P 1'
#
loop_
_entity.id
_entity.type
_entity.pdbx_description
1 polymer ?
#
loop_
_entity_poly.entity_id
_entity_poly.type
_entity_poly.pdbx_seq_one_letter_code
_entity_poly.pdbx_strand_id
1 'polypeptide(L)'
;MSIKETFCPECDHRLKLGSRPHKGQRVNCPSCASTLVVESLNPIELTSSSNQYGSSKSKKKSPAVETSCPECDAPIKLGARVQMGQLLKCSECDVTLEVIDTNPLELDVALMGNIKFRHQNGY
;
A
#
# COMPACT_ATOMS: atom_id res chain seq x y z
N MET A 1 -23.91 1.97 35.28
CA MET A 1 -23.53 1.09 34.15
C MET A 1 -22.01 1.16 34.02
N SER A 2 -21.30 0.08 34.36
CA SER A 2 -19.83 0.08 34.35
C SER A 2 -19.33 -0.27 32.96
N ILE A 3 -18.84 0.73 32.22
CA ILE A 3 -18.15 0.50 30.94
C ILE A 3 -16.79 -0.11 31.28
N LYS A 4 -16.49 -1.28 30.72
CA LYS A 4 -15.15 -1.87 30.89
C LYS A 4 -14.24 -1.34 29.78
N GLU A 5 -13.09 -0.81 30.21
CA GLU A 5 -12.04 -0.28 29.35
C GLU A 5 -10.78 -1.13 29.47
N THR A 6 -10.01 -1.18 28.40
CA THR A 6 -8.79 -1.97 28.29
C THR A 6 -7.88 -1.33 27.24
N PHE A 7 -6.63 -1.72 27.16
CA PHE A 7 -5.66 -1.18 26.22
C PHE A 7 -5.40 -2.19 25.11
N CYS A 8 -5.25 -1.69 23.89
CA CYS A 8 -4.84 -2.52 22.77
C CYS A 8 -3.37 -2.92 22.95
N PRO A 9 -3.04 -4.22 23.04
CA PRO A 9 -1.65 -4.65 23.26
C PRO A 9 -0.71 -4.34 22.08
N GLU A 10 -1.25 -4.00 20.90
CA GLU A 10 -0.44 -3.69 19.71
C GLU A 10 -0.11 -2.20 19.54
N CYS A 11 -0.90 -1.29 20.10
CA CYS A 11 -0.71 0.15 19.90
C CYS A 11 -1.00 1.00 21.14
N ASP A 12 -1.22 0.37 22.29
CA ASP A 12 -1.57 0.99 23.57
C ASP A 12 -2.85 1.87 23.52
N HIS A 13 -3.64 1.77 22.45
CA HIS A 13 -4.84 2.59 22.32
C HIS A 13 -5.95 2.11 23.28
N ARG A 14 -6.61 3.06 23.95
CA ARG A 14 -7.71 2.77 24.88
C ARG A 14 -8.95 2.27 24.15
N LEU A 15 -9.43 1.09 24.51
CA LEU A 15 -10.60 0.42 23.95
C LEU A 15 -11.74 0.37 24.97
N LYS A 16 -12.97 0.59 24.46
CA LYS A 16 -14.21 0.48 25.25
C LYS A 16 -14.95 -0.79 24.84
N LEU A 17 -15.05 -1.76 25.75
CA LEU A 17 -15.69 -3.07 25.48
C LEU A 17 -17.22 -3.05 25.64
N GLY A 18 -17.77 -1.92 26.10
CA GLY A 18 -19.19 -1.77 26.43
C GLY A 18 -19.54 -2.29 27.83
N SER A 19 -20.84 -2.37 28.12
CA SER A 19 -21.37 -2.68 29.45
C SER A 19 -21.39 -4.18 29.79
N ARG A 20 -21.22 -5.08 28.80
CA ARG A 20 -21.27 -6.54 28.97
C ARG A 20 -20.28 -7.25 28.03
N PRO A 21 -18.97 -7.25 28.34
CA PRO A 21 -18.02 -8.05 27.58
C PRO A 21 -18.31 -9.55 27.77
N HIS A 22 -18.21 -10.32 26.70
CA HIS A 22 -18.35 -11.78 26.73
C HIS A 22 -17.11 -12.46 26.14
N LYS A 23 -16.84 -13.71 26.55
CA LYS A 23 -15.74 -14.51 26.01
C LYS A 23 -15.96 -14.77 24.52
N GLY A 24 -14.93 -14.58 23.71
CA GLY A 24 -15.00 -14.65 22.25
C GLY A 24 -15.49 -13.36 21.57
N GLN A 25 -15.78 -12.30 22.34
CA GLN A 25 -16.14 -11.01 21.76
C GLN A 25 -14.98 -10.46 20.92
N ARG A 26 -15.25 -10.17 19.65
CA ARG A 26 -14.29 -9.53 18.74
C ARG A 26 -14.42 -8.02 18.86
N VAL A 27 -13.30 -7.34 19.07
CA VAL A 27 -13.24 -5.88 19.12
C VAL A 27 -12.18 -5.39 18.15
N ASN A 28 -12.54 -4.40 17.34
CA ASN A 28 -11.61 -3.78 16.41
C ASN A 28 -11.01 -2.53 17.06
N CYS A 29 -9.69 -2.42 17.05
CA CYS A 29 -9.03 -1.22 17.52
C CYS A 29 -9.16 -0.09 16.48
N PRO A 30 -9.71 1.08 16.82
CA PRO A 30 -9.85 2.19 15.87
C PRO A 30 -8.50 2.82 15.48
N SER A 31 -7.45 2.58 16.27
CA SER A 31 -6.12 3.16 16.06
C SER A 31 -5.27 2.31 15.12
N CYS A 32 -5.11 1.01 15.40
CA CYS A 32 -4.29 0.11 14.57
C CYS A 32 -5.10 -0.76 13.60
N ALA A 33 -6.44 -0.74 13.69
CA ALA A 33 -7.34 -1.64 12.95
C ALA A 33 -7.14 -3.14 13.25
N SER A 34 -6.47 -3.47 14.36
CA SER A 34 -6.28 -4.86 14.78
C SER A 34 -7.56 -5.43 15.36
N THR A 35 -7.86 -6.66 14.96
CA THR A 35 -8.95 -7.43 15.55
C THR A 35 -8.45 -8.18 16.76
N LEU A 36 -8.97 -7.81 17.93
CA LEU A 36 -8.68 -8.45 19.21
C LEU A 36 -9.86 -9.34 19.61
N VAL A 37 -9.56 -10.40 20.35
CA VAL A 37 -10.57 -11.31 20.88
C VAL A 37 -10.44 -11.39 22.39
N VAL A 38 -11.58 -11.32 23.07
CA VAL A 38 -11.66 -11.49 24.52
C VAL A 38 -11.48 -12.98 24.84
N GLU A 39 -10.32 -13.35 25.38
CA GLU A 39 -10.08 -14.73 25.84
C GLU A 39 -10.58 -14.97 27.27
N SER A 40 -10.45 -13.94 28.13
CA SER A 40 -10.80 -14.02 29.55
C SER A 40 -11.67 -12.85 30.00
N LEU A 41 -12.51 -13.06 31.02
CA LEU A 41 -13.40 -12.03 31.59
C LEU A 41 -13.04 -11.61 33.02
N ASN A 42 -12.09 -12.29 33.65
CA ASN A 42 -11.63 -12.01 35.01
C ASN A 42 -10.21 -12.60 35.24
N PRO A 43 -9.12 -11.84 34.99
CA PRO A 43 -9.05 -10.51 34.36
C PRO A 43 -9.42 -10.54 32.86
N ILE A 44 -9.73 -9.36 32.29
CA ILE A 44 -10.05 -9.26 30.86
C ILE A 44 -8.76 -9.26 30.05
N GLU A 45 -8.47 -10.40 29.43
CA GLU A 45 -7.31 -10.58 28.56
C GLU A 45 -7.78 -10.50 27.10
N LEU A 46 -7.11 -9.65 26.33
CA LEU A 46 -7.30 -9.53 24.89
C LEU A 46 -6.08 -10.12 24.20
N THR A 47 -6.31 -11.13 23.36
CA THR A 47 -5.27 -11.60 22.45
C THR A 47 -5.45 -10.93 21.10
N SER A 48 -4.35 -10.50 20.51
CA SER A 48 -4.32 -10.20 19.09
C SER A 48 -4.54 -11.51 18.37
N SER A 49 -5.66 -11.65 17.65
CA SER A 49 -5.83 -12.74 16.69
C SER A 49 -4.94 -12.43 15.49
N SER A 50 -3.63 -12.54 15.72
CA SER A 50 -2.57 -12.35 14.75
C SER A 50 -2.62 -13.54 13.81
N ASN A 51 -3.50 -13.48 12.83
CA ASN A 51 -3.17 -14.08 11.55
C ASN A 51 -2.64 -12.96 10.65
N GLN A 52 -1.34 -12.68 10.81
CA GLN A 52 -0.38 -12.15 9.83
C GLN A 52 -0.86 -11.26 8.66
N TYR A 53 -1.82 -10.37 8.85
CA TYR A 53 -2.19 -9.42 7.79
C TYR A 53 -2.31 -8.02 8.37
N GLY A 54 -1.17 -7.34 8.30
CA GLY A 54 -1.05 -5.92 8.53
C GLY A 54 -2.15 -5.15 7.82
N SER A 55 -2.66 -4.19 8.57
CA SER A 55 -3.46 -3.08 8.09
C SER A 55 -2.84 -2.48 6.83
N SER A 56 -3.54 -2.63 5.71
CA SER A 56 -3.48 -1.67 4.62
C SER A 56 -4.90 -1.40 4.16
N LYS A 57 -5.44 -0.28 4.66
CA LYS A 57 -6.47 0.48 3.95
C LYS A 57 -6.02 0.63 2.50
N SER A 58 -6.97 0.40 1.59
CA SER A 58 -7.11 1.03 0.27
C SER A 58 -6.88 0.14 -0.95
N LYS A 59 -7.89 0.24 -1.82
CA LYS A 59 -7.93 -0.05 -3.26
C LYS A 59 -8.14 -1.48 -3.72
N LYS A 60 -9.36 -1.66 -4.26
CA LYS A 60 -9.71 -2.52 -5.38
C LYS A 60 -8.47 -3.00 -6.14
N LYS A 61 -8.26 -4.31 -6.13
CA LYS A 61 -7.27 -5.05 -6.90
C LYS A 61 -7.53 -4.83 -8.41
N SER A 62 -6.95 -3.78 -8.97
CA SER A 62 -6.66 -3.77 -10.41
C SER A 62 -5.45 -4.69 -10.61
N PRO A 63 -5.40 -5.51 -11.67
CA PRO A 63 -4.19 -6.25 -11.99
C PRO A 63 -3.09 -5.22 -12.23
N ALA A 64 -2.11 -5.14 -11.34
CA ALA A 64 -0.94 -4.31 -11.53
C ALA A 64 0.13 -5.24 -12.13
N VAL A 65 0.67 -4.85 -13.28
CA VAL A 65 1.83 -5.50 -13.87
C VAL A 65 3.06 -4.76 -13.36
N GLU A 66 4.00 -5.48 -12.77
CA GLU A 66 5.22 -4.93 -12.17
C GLU A 66 6.40 -5.25 -13.09
N THR A 67 7.22 -4.25 -13.39
CA THR A 67 8.43 -4.37 -14.22
C THR A 67 9.53 -3.45 -13.68
N SER A 68 10.80 -3.73 -13.97
CA SER A 68 11.93 -2.90 -13.54
C SER A 68 12.32 -1.89 -14.61
N CYS A 69 12.79 -0.72 -14.17
CA CYS A 69 13.31 0.28 -15.08
C CYS A 69 14.65 -0.19 -15.68
N PRO A 70 14.83 -0.21 -17.01
CA PRO A 70 16.09 -0.66 -17.62
C PRO A 70 17.28 0.29 -17.37
N GLU A 71 17.04 1.52 -16.90
CA GLU A 71 18.10 2.52 -16.64
C GLU A 71 18.60 2.53 -15.19
N CYS A 72 17.70 2.34 -14.21
CA CYS A 72 18.02 2.48 -12.79
C CYS A 72 17.57 1.30 -11.92
N ASP A 73 17.02 0.25 -12.53
CA ASP A 73 16.47 -0.95 -11.87
C ASP A 73 15.33 -0.67 -10.88
N ALA A 74 14.76 0.54 -10.92
CA ALA A 74 13.66 0.91 -10.04
C ALA A 74 12.38 0.11 -10.34
N PRO A 75 11.59 -0.28 -9.32
CA PRO A 75 10.33 -0.97 -9.51
C PRO A 75 9.25 -0.03 -10.07
N ILE A 76 8.72 -0.37 -11.24
CA ILE A 76 7.64 0.36 -11.91
C ILE A 76 6.34 -0.46 -11.82
N LYS A 77 5.29 0.18 -11.32
CA LYS A 77 3.95 -0.43 -11.20
C LYS A 77 3.00 0.16 -12.24
N LEU A 78 2.64 -0.64 -13.23
CA LEU A 78 1.73 -0.27 -14.31
C LEU A 78 0.38 -0.95 -14.11
N GLY A 79 -0.71 -0.30 -14.52
CA GLY A 79 -2.04 -0.92 -14.49
C GLY A 79 -2.26 -1.92 -15.63
N ALA A 80 -3.24 -2.81 -15.50
CA ALA A 80 -3.63 -3.80 -16.53
C ALA A 80 -4.03 -3.27 -17.91
N ARG A 81 -4.05 -1.94 -18.10
CA ARG A 81 -4.44 -1.28 -19.36
C ARG A 81 -3.25 -0.60 -20.04
N VAL A 82 -2.05 -1.12 -19.79
CA VAL A 82 -0.85 -0.73 -20.52
C VAL A 82 -0.98 -1.14 -22.00
N GLN A 83 -0.58 -0.25 -22.90
CA GLN A 83 -0.64 -0.46 -24.35
C GLN A 83 0.76 -0.36 -24.93
N MET A 84 1.02 -1.12 -25.99
CA MET A 84 2.25 -1.03 -26.77
C MET A 84 2.39 0.38 -27.37
N GLY A 85 3.59 0.95 -27.35
CA GLY A 85 3.88 2.34 -27.73
C GLY A 85 3.45 3.40 -26.70
N GLN A 86 3.00 2.99 -25.51
CA GLN A 86 2.68 3.94 -24.44
C GLN A 86 3.97 4.51 -23.83
N LEU A 87 4.07 5.83 -23.75
CA LEU A 87 5.15 6.53 -23.08
C LEU A 87 4.82 6.77 -21.60
N LEU A 88 5.75 6.42 -20.72
CA LEU A 88 5.67 6.69 -19.29
C LEU A 88 7.00 7.28 -18.79
N LYS A 89 6.96 7.93 -17.63
CA LYS A 89 8.15 8.54 -17.03
C LYS A 89 8.52 7.76 -15.77
N CYS A 90 9.79 7.36 -15.65
CA CYS A 90 10.27 6.76 -14.41
C CYS A 90 10.28 7.82 -13.31
N SER A 91 9.75 7.50 -12.12
CA SER A 91 9.73 8.44 -10.99
C SER A 91 11.08 8.54 -10.27
N GLU A 92 11.97 7.56 -10.45
CA GLU A 92 13.28 7.53 -9.79
C GLU A 92 14.37 8.23 -10.60
N CYS A 93 14.50 7.92 -11.89
CA CYS A 93 15.53 8.49 -12.77
C CYS A 93 15.01 9.58 -13.72
N ASP A 94 13.70 9.87 -13.71
CA ASP A 94 13.07 10.90 -14.55
C ASP A 94 13.18 10.65 -16.07
N VAL A 95 13.59 9.45 -16.49
CA VAL A 95 13.74 9.06 -17.89
C VAL A 95 12.39 8.72 -18.51
N THR A 96 12.27 8.96 -19.81
CA THR A 96 11.07 8.59 -20.58
C THR A 96 11.24 7.17 -21.10
N LEU A 97 10.30 6.30 -20.78
CA LEU A 97 10.27 4.90 -21.17
C LEU A 97 9.09 4.66 -22.13
N GLU A 98 9.30 3.83 -23.13
CA GLU A 98 8.27 3.34 -24.04
C GLU A 98 7.95 1.89 -23.76
N VAL A 99 6.67 1.54 -23.79
CA VAL A 99 6.25 0.14 -23.74
C VAL A 99 6.47 -0.50 -25.10
N ILE A 100 7.44 -1.42 -25.17
CA ILE A 100 7.75 -2.15 -26.40
C ILE A 100 7.00 -3.50 -26.47
N ASP A 101 6.65 -4.10 -25.32
CA ASP A 101 5.84 -5.32 -25.25
C ASP A 101 4.95 -5.32 -23.99
N THR A 102 3.84 -6.07 -24.03
CA THR A 102 2.87 -6.13 -22.91
C THR A 102 2.64 -7.55 -22.39
N ASN A 103 3.23 -8.57 -23.03
CA ASN A 103 3.11 -9.97 -22.66
C ASN A 103 4.34 -10.77 -23.17
N PRO A 104 5.50 -10.72 -22.45
CA PRO A 104 5.73 -10.08 -21.15
C PRO A 104 5.88 -8.56 -21.23
N LEU A 105 5.62 -7.84 -20.12
CA LEU A 105 5.74 -6.39 -20.10
C LEU A 105 7.22 -5.95 -20.19
N GLU A 106 7.59 -5.40 -21.34
CA GLU A 106 8.93 -4.89 -21.62
C GLU A 106 8.90 -3.38 -21.91
N LEU A 107 9.87 -2.68 -21.35
CA LEU A 107 10.04 -1.24 -21.46
C LEU A 107 11.42 -0.94 -22.06
N ASP A 108 11.49 0.05 -22.94
CA ASP A 108 12.75 0.57 -23.49
C ASP A 108 12.88 2.08 -23.25
N VAL A 109 14.10 2.61 -23.34
CA VAL A 109 14.37 4.03 -23.11
C VAL A 109 13.97 4.83 -24.36
N ALA A 110 12.91 5.62 -24.23
CA ALA A 110 12.45 6.49 -25.30
C ALA A 110 13.40 7.69 -25.43
N LEU A 111 14.34 7.60 -26.38
CA LEU A 111 15.27 8.70 -26.73
C LEU A 111 14.59 9.93 -27.35
N MET A 112 13.25 9.92 -27.51
CA MET A 112 12.48 10.99 -28.12
C MET A 112 12.18 12.12 -27.10
N GLY A 113 13.24 12.71 -26.53
CA GLY A 113 13.12 13.46 -25.28
C GLY A 113 13.72 14.86 -25.18
N ASN A 114 14.59 15.35 -26.07
CA ASN A 114 15.15 16.70 -25.95
C ASN A 114 15.96 17.24 -27.16
N ILE A 115 15.31 17.49 -28.30
CA ILE A 115 15.73 18.62 -29.16
C ILE A 115 14.89 19.87 -28.85
N LYS A 116 14.93 20.35 -27.60
CA LYS A 116 14.69 21.78 -27.37
C LYS A 116 15.97 22.51 -27.80
N PHE A 117 16.11 22.78 -29.10
CA PHE A 117 16.98 23.86 -29.60
C PHE A 117 16.43 25.20 -29.09
N ARG A 118 16.60 25.51 -27.80
CA ARG A 118 16.64 26.90 -27.36
C ARG A 118 18.06 27.38 -27.58
N HIS A 119 18.32 27.80 -28.81
CA HIS A 119 19.46 28.63 -29.15
C HIS A 119 19.27 29.99 -28.45
N GLN A 120 19.64 30.04 -27.17
CA GLN A 120 19.90 31.28 -26.46
C GLN A 120 21.39 31.57 -26.61
N ASN A 121 21.74 32.23 -27.71
CA ASN A 121 22.97 33.01 -27.80
C ASN A 121 22.58 34.36 -28.37
N GLY A 122 22.11 35.23 -27.48
CA GLY A 122 22.22 36.67 -27.67
C GLY A 122 23.39 37.13 -26.81
N TYR A 123 24.48 37.54 -27.46
CA TYR A 123 25.43 38.56 -27.05
C TYR A 123 26.15 39.05 -28.31
#